data_AF-A0A3B9HTE6-F1
#
_entry.id   AF-A0A3B9HTE6-F1
#
_cell.length_a   1.000
_cell.length_b   1.000
_cell.length_c   1.000
_cell.angle_alpha   90.00
_cell.angle_beta   90.00
_cell.angle_gamma   90.00
#
_symmetry.space_group_name_H-M   'P 1'
#
loop_
_entity.id
_entity.type
_entity.pdbx_description
1 polymer ?
#
loop_
_entity_poly.entity_id
_entity_poly.type
_entity_poly.pdbx_seq_one_letter_code
_entity_poly.pdbx_strand_id
1 'polypeptide(L)'
;MRSILLKDYLEQRMYFLIILAVAVVSLLVAAWFKQLDSGVAMFLLFALQGPLFIYLAAHHQISSEVSNRTFPFLLSLPISRGRLWLAKLLFVFIYAALLYAIYVLLALICGATPADFYKLFRSSPALGFGPPLVIIAYGYFTSMLPRGFATISALIIGPAAFYVCVHPMTLTTLNYSLGASLLIVMFLALSAAVFMSDRTMSSPWRGVKGLIFLVIGSGLLLTCWLAIDAAAEASWSYDKEASSGKWLPVNDGKKIVWALQAEQHWWDVADPGRSYRGRLFL
;
A
#
# COMPACT_ATOMS: atom_id res chain seq x y z
N MET A 1 -6.35 14.55 22.64
CA MET A 1 -6.68 13.79 21.41
C MET A 1 -7.89 14.36 20.69
N ARG A 2 -9.09 14.42 21.31
CA ARG A 2 -10.30 14.98 20.66
C ARG A 2 -10.12 16.39 20.07
N SER A 3 -9.46 17.30 20.79
CA SER A 3 -9.18 18.66 20.32
C SER A 3 -8.27 18.72 19.09
N ILE A 4 -7.27 17.83 19.01
CA ILE A 4 -6.35 17.74 17.87
C ILE A 4 -7.11 17.23 16.64
N LEU A 5 -7.91 16.16 16.79
CA LEU A 5 -8.74 15.63 15.72
C LEU A 5 -9.77 16.65 15.20
N LEU A 6 -10.36 17.44 16.11
CA LEU A 6 -11.30 18.50 15.73
C LEU A 6 -10.60 19.63 14.95
N LYS A 7 -9.39 20.02 15.37
CA LYS A 7 -8.57 20.99 14.63
C LYS A 7 -8.26 20.46 13.22
N ASP A 8 -7.72 19.26 13.12
CA ASP A 8 -7.36 18.64 11.84
C ASP A 8 -8.60 18.52 10.92
N TYR A 9 -9.78 18.19 11.49
CA TYR A 9 -11.05 18.20 10.76
C TYR A 9 -11.40 19.59 10.22
N LEU A 10 -11.32 20.64 11.02
CA LEU A 10 -11.66 22.00 10.61
C LEU A 10 -10.72 22.52 9.51
N GLU A 11 -9.45 22.13 9.52
CA GLU A 11 -8.49 22.47 8.47
C GLU A 11 -8.76 21.68 7.18
N GLN A 12 -9.18 20.42 7.29
CA GLN A 12 -9.32 19.53 6.12
C GLN A 12 -10.74 19.46 5.55
N ARG A 13 -11.76 20.02 6.21
CA ARG A 13 -13.16 19.98 5.74
C ARG A 13 -13.34 20.57 4.34
N MET A 14 -12.67 21.67 4.02
CA MET A 14 -12.79 22.30 2.69
C MET A 14 -12.12 21.43 1.63
N TYR A 15 -10.93 20.89 1.92
CA TYR A 15 -10.27 19.95 1.02
C TYR A 15 -11.13 18.70 0.79
N PHE A 16 -11.75 18.18 1.84
CA PHE A 16 -12.68 17.05 1.75
C PHE A 16 -13.86 17.33 0.81
N LEU A 17 -14.50 18.50 0.95
CA LEU A 17 -15.60 18.92 0.07
C LEU A 17 -15.14 19.11 -1.38
N ILE A 18 -13.97 19.71 -1.60
CA ILE A 18 -13.40 19.89 -2.94
C ILE A 18 -13.13 18.51 -3.58
N ILE A 19 -12.52 17.58 -2.84
CA ILE A 19 -12.25 16.22 -3.30
C ILE A 19 -13.54 15.51 -3.69
N LEU A 20 -14.58 15.64 -2.88
CA LEU A 20 -15.89 15.07 -3.17
C LEU A 20 -16.51 15.69 -4.43
N ALA A 21 -16.44 17.02 -4.57
CA ALA A 21 -16.94 17.72 -5.75
C ALA A 21 -16.20 17.28 -7.02
N VAL A 22 -14.87 17.13 -6.97
CA VAL A 22 -14.08 16.63 -8.10
C VAL A 22 -14.49 15.21 -8.48
N ALA A 23 -14.76 14.34 -7.50
CA ALA A 23 -15.23 12.99 -7.75
C ALA A 23 -16.58 12.98 -8.47
N VAL A 24 -17.55 13.75 -7.97
CA VAL A 24 -18.88 13.88 -8.59
C VAL A 24 -18.77 14.46 -10.00
N VAL A 25 -18.02 15.54 -10.19
CA VAL A 25 -17.82 16.16 -11.52
C VAL A 25 -17.18 15.18 -12.49
N SER A 26 -16.19 14.40 -12.05
CA SER A 26 -15.52 13.42 -12.91
C SER A 26 -16.49 12.32 -13.37
N LEU A 27 -17.36 11.85 -12.48
CA LEU A 27 -18.41 10.88 -12.83
C LEU A 27 -19.44 11.49 -13.78
N LEU A 28 -19.86 12.74 -13.55
CA LEU A 28 -20.79 13.46 -14.42
C LEU A 28 -20.20 13.67 -15.82
N VAL A 29 -18.91 14.00 -15.92
CA VAL A 29 -18.21 14.14 -17.21
C VAL A 29 -18.13 12.79 -17.92
N ALA A 30 -17.78 11.71 -17.22
CA ALA A 30 -17.78 10.36 -17.80
C ALA A 30 -19.18 9.94 -18.29
N ALA A 31 -20.23 10.29 -17.53
CA ALA A 31 -21.61 10.07 -17.92
C ALA A 31 -21.99 10.89 -19.17
N TRP A 32 -21.55 12.15 -19.24
CA TRP A 32 -21.79 13.03 -20.39
C TRP A 32 -21.23 12.46 -21.69
N PHE A 33 -20.05 11.84 -21.63
CA PHE A 33 -19.44 11.16 -22.78
C PHE A 33 -20.01 9.75 -23.04
N LYS A 34 -21.03 9.31 -22.30
CA LYS A 34 -21.60 7.94 -22.35
C LYS A 34 -20.55 6.84 -22.14
N GLN A 35 -19.48 7.16 -21.40
CA GLN A 35 -18.39 6.24 -21.08
C GLN A 35 -18.49 5.73 -19.63
N LEU A 36 -19.50 6.15 -18.88
CA LEU A 36 -19.70 5.71 -17.51
C LEU A 36 -20.36 4.33 -17.49
N ASP A 37 -19.56 3.31 -17.23
CA ASP A 37 -20.01 2.02 -16.73
C ASP A 37 -19.52 1.80 -15.28
N SER A 38 -19.96 0.72 -14.65
CA SER A 38 -19.59 0.41 -13.26
C SER A 38 -18.07 0.20 -13.10
N GLY A 39 -17.40 -0.34 -14.13
CA GLY A 39 -15.96 -0.55 -14.15
C GLY A 39 -15.17 0.76 -14.17
N VAL A 40 -15.55 1.69 -15.05
CA VAL A 40 -14.95 3.02 -15.20
C VAL A 40 -15.21 3.85 -13.93
N ALA A 41 -16.40 3.78 -13.35
CA ALA A 41 -16.69 4.44 -12.07
C ALA A 41 -15.77 3.93 -10.96
N MET A 42 -15.61 2.61 -10.82
CA MET A 42 -14.72 2.03 -9.82
C MET A 42 -13.24 2.37 -10.11
N PHE A 43 -12.81 2.34 -11.36
CA PHE A 43 -11.43 2.68 -11.73
C PHE A 43 -11.11 4.15 -11.43
N LEU A 44 -11.98 5.09 -11.84
CA LEU A 44 -11.80 6.52 -11.58
C LEU A 44 -11.72 6.80 -10.08
N LEU A 45 -12.64 6.24 -9.29
CA LEU A 45 -12.72 6.51 -7.86
C LEU A 45 -11.61 5.82 -7.07
N PHE A 46 -11.34 4.53 -7.30
CA PHE A 46 -10.45 3.75 -6.43
C PHE A 46 -9.02 3.59 -6.95
N ALA A 47 -8.77 3.70 -8.26
CA ALA A 47 -7.43 3.55 -8.83
C ALA A 47 -6.76 4.90 -9.14
N LEU A 48 -7.55 5.92 -9.49
CA LEU A 48 -7.02 7.24 -9.83
C LEU A 48 -7.19 8.24 -8.69
N GLN A 49 -8.43 8.54 -8.32
CA GLN A 49 -8.75 9.61 -7.38
C GLN A 49 -8.41 9.25 -5.93
N GLY A 50 -8.82 8.07 -5.46
CA GLY A 50 -8.61 7.61 -4.09
C GLY A 50 -7.13 7.68 -3.68
N PRO A 51 -6.22 7.02 -4.42
CA PRO A 51 -4.78 7.09 -4.19
C PRO A 51 -4.23 8.52 -4.11
N LEU A 52 -4.61 9.38 -5.07
CA LEU A 52 -4.14 10.76 -5.14
C LEU A 52 -4.58 11.57 -3.92
N PHE A 53 -5.86 11.50 -3.57
CA PHE A 53 -6.45 12.30 -2.51
C PHE A 53 -6.07 11.81 -1.12
N ILE A 54 -5.93 10.49 -0.93
CA ILE A 54 -5.36 9.92 0.30
C ILE A 54 -3.92 10.38 0.48
N TYR A 55 -3.10 10.32 -0.59
CA TYR A 55 -1.73 10.80 -0.53
C TYR A 55 -1.68 12.27 -0.12
N LEU A 56 -2.49 13.14 -0.75
CA LEU A 56 -2.56 14.56 -0.43
C LEU A 56 -2.97 14.79 1.03
N ALA A 57 -4.00 14.10 1.51
CA ALA A 57 -4.46 14.22 2.90
C ALA A 57 -3.40 13.76 3.90
N ALA A 58 -2.70 12.66 3.62
CA ALA A 58 -1.61 12.14 4.44
C ALA A 58 -0.39 13.08 4.45
N HIS A 59 0.00 13.58 3.28
CA HIS A 59 1.13 14.48 3.11
C HIS A 59 0.88 15.84 3.78
N HIS A 60 -0.34 16.34 3.73
CA HIS A 60 -0.67 17.67 4.26
C HIS A 60 -0.68 17.73 5.80
N GLN A 61 -0.80 16.61 6.53
CA GLN A 61 -1.02 16.60 7.99
C GLN A 61 0.04 17.33 8.83
N ILE A 62 1.31 17.13 8.48
CA ILE A 62 2.46 17.70 9.21
C ILE A 62 3.11 18.79 8.38
N SER A 63 3.10 18.66 7.04
CA SER A 63 3.70 19.65 6.17
C SER A 63 3.00 21.01 6.29
N SER A 64 1.67 21.03 6.50
CA SER A 64 0.90 22.26 6.70
C SER A 64 1.31 22.97 8.00
N GLU A 65 1.47 22.22 9.08
CA GLU A 65 1.83 22.73 10.41
C GLU A 65 3.25 23.30 10.43
N VAL A 66 4.15 22.65 9.71
CA VAL A 66 5.53 23.13 9.53
C VAL A 66 5.54 24.38 8.66
N SER A 67 4.77 24.40 7.57
CA SER A 67 4.66 25.55 6.66
C SER A 67 4.05 26.77 7.36
N ASN A 68 3.01 26.57 8.17
CA ASN A 68 2.30 27.61 8.89
C ASN A 68 2.96 27.98 10.22
N ARG A 69 4.11 27.37 10.55
CA ARG A 69 4.87 27.58 11.80
C ARG A 69 4.07 27.31 13.08
N THR A 70 3.02 26.48 12.98
CA THR A 70 2.16 26.07 14.10
C THR A 70 2.66 24.79 14.78
N PHE A 71 3.63 24.09 14.19
CA PHE A 71 4.19 22.86 14.74
C PHE A 71 4.80 23.00 16.17
N PRO A 72 5.55 24.06 16.50
CA PRO A 72 6.06 24.25 17.87
C PRO A 72 4.94 24.37 18.92
N PHE A 73 3.81 24.97 18.55
CA PHE A 73 2.65 25.09 19.45
C PHE A 73 1.98 23.73 19.73
N LEU A 74 1.94 22.83 18.74
CA LEU A 74 1.47 21.47 18.96
C LEU A 74 2.33 20.69 19.96
N LEU A 75 3.62 20.98 20.00
CA LEU A 75 4.57 20.33 20.90
C LEU A 75 4.58 20.93 22.31
N SER A 76 4.08 22.16 22.48
CA SER A 76 3.86 22.74 23.82
C SER A 76 2.63 22.18 24.53
N LEU A 77 1.78 21.41 23.84
CA LEU A 77 0.66 20.72 24.47
C LEU A 77 1.20 19.67 25.47
N PRO A 78 0.52 19.46 26.62
CA PRO A 78 0.93 18.49 27.64
C PRO A 78 0.60 17.04 27.21
N ILE A 79 1.05 16.66 26.02
CA ILE A 79 0.80 15.37 25.37
C ILE A 79 2.15 14.83 24.87
N SER A 80 2.38 13.53 25.03
CA SER A 80 3.60 12.90 24.54
C SER A 80 3.69 12.95 23.01
N ARG A 81 4.92 13.04 22.47
CA ARG A 81 5.16 13.08 21.02
C ARG A 81 4.61 11.86 20.29
N GLY A 82 4.71 10.67 20.90
CA GLY A 82 4.13 9.44 20.34
C GLY A 82 2.60 9.51 20.24
N ARG A 83 1.93 10.10 21.23
CA ARG A 83 0.48 10.32 21.18
C ARG A 83 0.09 11.35 20.11
N LEU A 84 0.90 12.38 19.90
CA LEU A 84 0.68 13.36 18.83
C LEU A 84 0.85 12.72 17.44
N TRP A 85 1.93 11.96 17.25
CA TRP A 85 2.17 11.18 16.02
C TRP A 85 1.03 10.20 15.74
N LEU A 86 0.59 9.45 16.76
CA LEU A 86 -0.52 8.51 16.62
C LEU A 86 -1.83 9.25 16.31
N ALA A 87 -2.10 10.39 16.95
CA ALA A 87 -3.31 11.15 16.73
C ALA A 87 -3.43 11.66 15.28
N LYS A 88 -2.35 12.25 14.73
CA LYS A 88 -2.33 12.70 13.34
C LYS A 88 -2.42 11.54 12.36
N LEU A 89 -1.76 10.41 12.63
CA LEU A 89 -1.88 9.21 11.80
C LEU A 89 -3.32 8.64 11.82
N LEU A 90 -3.93 8.56 13.00
CA LEU A 90 -5.30 8.07 13.17
C LEU A 90 -6.31 8.96 12.45
N PHE A 91 -6.09 10.28 12.44
CA PHE A 91 -6.90 11.19 11.64
C PHE A 91 -6.85 10.85 10.14
N VAL A 92 -5.67 10.57 9.57
CA VAL A 92 -5.53 10.17 8.16
C VAL A 92 -6.28 8.88 7.88
N PHE A 93 -6.21 7.89 8.78
CA PHE A 93 -6.95 6.64 8.63
C PHE A 93 -8.46 6.86 8.64
N ILE A 94 -8.98 7.66 9.57
CA ILE A 94 -10.41 8.01 9.61
C ILE A 94 -10.82 8.75 8.33
N TYR A 95 -10.00 9.72 7.90
CA TYR A 95 -10.25 10.50 6.69
C TYR A 95 -10.32 9.60 5.45
N ALA A 96 -9.36 8.70 5.28
CA ALA A 96 -9.31 7.75 4.17
C ALA A 96 -10.50 6.79 4.19
N ALA A 97 -10.85 6.26 5.37
CA ALA A 97 -11.99 5.37 5.52
C ALA A 97 -13.31 6.06 5.14
N LEU A 98 -13.49 7.31 5.57
CA LEU A 98 -14.68 8.10 5.27
C LEU A 98 -14.77 8.45 3.78
N LEU A 99 -13.63 8.82 3.15
CA LEU A 99 -13.56 9.05 1.71
C LEU A 99 -13.95 7.80 0.92
N TYR A 100 -13.38 6.64 1.27
CA TYR A 100 -13.65 5.37 0.59
C TYR A 100 -15.09 4.92 0.79
N ALA A 101 -15.67 5.14 1.97
CA ALA A 101 -17.08 4.86 2.22
C ALA A 101 -17.98 5.66 1.27
N ILE A 102 -17.67 6.94 1.04
CA ILE A 102 -18.42 7.76 0.08
C ILE A 102 -18.16 7.33 -1.37
N TYR A 103 -16.96 6.91 -1.71
CA TYR A 103 -16.66 6.38 -3.05
C TYR A 103 -17.42 5.09 -3.33
N VAL A 104 -17.59 4.23 -2.32
CA VAL A 104 -18.46 3.05 -2.43
C VAL A 104 -19.89 3.50 -2.73
N LEU A 105 -20.43 4.47 -1.99
CA LEU A 105 -21.78 5.01 -2.25
C LEU A 105 -21.93 5.60 -3.65
N LEU A 106 -20.95 6.38 -4.12
CA LEU A 106 -20.96 6.97 -5.47
C LEU A 106 -20.90 5.89 -6.55
N ALA A 107 -20.05 4.88 -6.38
CA ALA A 107 -19.96 3.76 -7.32
C ALA A 107 -21.26 2.94 -7.36
N LEU A 108 -21.92 2.70 -6.21
CA LEU A 108 -23.23 2.05 -6.16
C LEU A 108 -24.29 2.85 -6.92
N ILE A 109 -24.32 4.18 -6.75
CA ILE A 109 -25.23 5.07 -7.50
C ILE A 109 -24.95 4.99 -9.01
N CYS A 110 -23.69 4.80 -9.41
CA CYS A 110 -23.29 4.64 -10.81
C CYS A 110 -23.50 3.21 -11.36
N GLY A 111 -24.16 2.32 -10.62
CA GLY A 111 -24.51 0.98 -11.08
C GLY A 111 -23.53 -0.13 -10.72
N ALA A 112 -22.52 0.13 -9.88
CA ALA A 112 -21.71 -0.94 -9.30
C ALA A 112 -22.57 -1.82 -8.38
N THR A 113 -22.33 -3.13 -8.38
CA THR A 113 -23.03 -4.07 -7.51
C THR A 113 -22.14 -4.51 -6.33
N PRO A 114 -22.72 -4.96 -5.21
CA PRO A 114 -21.95 -5.56 -4.11
C PRO A 114 -21.04 -6.72 -4.57
N ALA A 115 -21.44 -7.44 -5.62
CA ALA A 115 -20.64 -8.50 -6.23
C ALA A 115 -19.38 -7.97 -6.93
N ASP A 116 -19.42 -6.74 -7.48
CA ASP A 116 -18.25 -6.11 -8.12
C ASP A 116 -17.20 -5.71 -7.09
N PHE A 117 -17.64 -5.16 -5.94
CA PHE A 117 -16.76 -4.94 -4.80
C PHE A 117 -16.21 -6.25 -4.26
N TYR A 118 -17.06 -7.25 -4.08
CA TYR A 118 -16.63 -8.56 -3.61
C TYR A 118 -15.62 -9.21 -4.55
N LYS A 119 -15.79 -9.09 -5.87
CA LYS A 119 -14.78 -9.52 -6.84
C LYS A 119 -13.49 -8.75 -6.65
N LEU A 120 -13.53 -7.41 -6.60
CA LEU A 120 -12.35 -6.55 -6.39
C LEU A 120 -11.58 -6.94 -5.11
N PHE A 121 -12.29 -7.20 -4.01
CA PHE A 121 -11.70 -7.53 -2.71
C PHE A 121 -11.33 -9.02 -2.56
N ARG A 122 -12.02 -9.95 -3.24
CA ARG A 122 -11.76 -11.40 -3.15
C ARG A 122 -10.68 -11.86 -4.10
N SER A 123 -10.62 -11.32 -5.33
CA SER A 123 -9.59 -11.73 -6.29
C SER A 123 -8.23 -11.16 -5.94
N SER A 124 -8.15 -10.07 -5.17
CA SER A 124 -6.89 -9.46 -4.72
C SER A 124 -7.08 -8.56 -3.49
N PRO A 125 -7.29 -9.12 -2.28
CA PRO A 125 -7.39 -8.33 -1.05
C PRO A 125 -6.16 -7.44 -0.82
N ALA A 126 -4.99 -7.91 -1.27
CA ALA A 126 -3.76 -7.14 -1.29
C ALA A 126 -3.85 -5.88 -2.15
N LEU A 127 -4.55 -5.90 -3.30
CA LEU A 127 -4.73 -4.71 -4.17
C LEU A 127 -5.81 -3.76 -3.63
N GLY A 128 -6.83 -4.27 -2.95
CA GLY A 128 -7.90 -3.45 -2.39
C GLY A 128 -7.50 -2.63 -1.16
N PHE A 129 -6.67 -3.20 -0.28
CA PHE A 129 -6.26 -2.54 0.97
C PHE A 129 -4.76 -2.21 1.05
N GLY A 130 -3.89 -2.98 0.39
CA GLY A 130 -2.44 -2.78 0.45
C GLY A 130 -2.00 -1.43 -0.11
N PRO A 131 -2.25 -1.11 -1.40
CA PRO A 131 -1.84 0.16 -2.00
C PRO A 131 -2.36 1.39 -1.25
N PRO A 132 -3.65 1.48 -0.86
CA PRO A 132 -4.12 2.63 -0.07
C PRO A 132 -3.36 2.80 1.24
N LEU A 133 -3.10 1.72 1.98
CA LEU A 133 -2.37 1.77 3.25
C LEU A 133 -0.89 2.13 3.05
N VAL A 134 -0.24 1.60 2.01
CA VAL A 134 1.13 1.99 1.62
C VAL A 134 1.19 3.47 1.29
N ILE A 135 0.21 3.99 0.56
CA ILE A 135 0.11 5.40 0.19
C ILE A 135 -0.09 6.28 1.42
N ILE A 136 -0.94 5.88 2.38
CA ILE A 136 -1.10 6.58 3.67
C ILE A 136 0.24 6.64 4.38
N ALA A 137 0.91 5.50 4.56
CA ALA A 137 2.16 5.42 5.29
C ALA A 137 3.26 6.26 4.61
N TYR A 138 3.35 6.20 3.29
CA TYR A 138 4.27 6.98 2.47
C TYR A 138 4.00 8.49 2.52
N GLY A 139 2.74 8.89 2.33
CA GLY A 139 2.31 10.29 2.42
C GLY A 139 2.58 10.86 3.81
N TYR A 140 2.32 10.07 4.85
CA TYR A 140 2.57 10.47 6.23
C TYR A 140 4.08 10.58 6.54
N PHE A 141 4.91 9.66 6.07
CA PHE A 141 6.37 9.78 6.17
C PHE A 141 6.90 11.04 5.46
N THR A 142 6.48 11.25 4.21
CA THR A 142 6.94 12.40 3.41
C THR A 142 6.43 13.74 3.95
N SER A 143 5.31 13.77 4.67
CA SER A 143 4.77 14.98 5.33
C SER A 143 5.74 15.63 6.32
N MET A 144 6.65 14.84 6.88
CA MET A 144 7.60 15.26 7.91
C MET A 144 8.91 15.80 7.31
N LEU A 145 9.09 15.65 5.99
CA LEU A 145 10.33 15.97 5.28
C LEU A 145 10.19 17.26 4.48
N PRO A 146 11.30 17.85 4.00
CA PRO A 146 11.27 19.07 3.21
C PRO A 146 10.42 18.93 1.94
N ARG A 147 9.90 20.06 1.44
CA ARG A 147 9.17 20.11 0.16
C ARG A 147 10.03 19.52 -0.95
N GLY A 148 9.42 18.72 -1.83
CA GLY A 148 10.12 18.02 -2.92
C GLY A 148 10.79 16.70 -2.52
N PHE A 149 10.82 16.33 -1.23
CA PHE A 149 11.38 15.03 -0.83
C PHE A 149 10.51 13.86 -1.31
N ALA A 150 9.21 14.07 -1.49
CA ALA A 150 8.31 13.06 -2.06
C ALA A 150 8.74 12.61 -3.46
N THR A 151 9.21 13.50 -4.34
CA THR A 151 9.66 13.07 -5.66
C THR A 151 10.98 12.28 -5.58
N ILE A 152 11.91 12.71 -4.71
CA ILE A 152 13.18 12.01 -4.48
C ILE A 152 12.94 10.61 -3.91
N SER A 153 12.08 10.49 -2.90
CA SER A 153 11.76 9.19 -2.31
C SER A 153 11.02 8.26 -3.27
N ALA A 154 10.11 8.77 -4.11
CA ALA A 154 9.49 8.00 -5.18
C ALA A 154 10.51 7.49 -6.21
N LEU A 155 11.54 8.28 -6.54
CA LEU A 155 12.61 7.86 -7.47
C LEU A 155 13.50 6.75 -6.90
N ILE A 156 13.66 6.69 -5.58
CA ILE A 156 14.49 5.67 -4.92
C ILE A 156 13.68 4.40 -4.63
N ILE A 157 12.46 4.56 -4.11
CA ILE A 157 11.61 3.44 -3.72
C ILE A 157 10.86 2.86 -4.92
N GLY A 158 10.51 3.67 -5.91
CA GLY A 158 9.80 3.22 -7.11
C GLY A 158 10.49 2.05 -7.82
N PRO A 159 11.80 2.14 -8.13
CA PRO A 159 12.54 1.03 -8.71
C PRO A 159 12.62 -0.21 -7.81
N ALA A 160 12.80 -0.04 -6.49
CA ALA A 160 12.84 -1.15 -5.55
C ALA A 160 11.48 -1.86 -5.43
N ALA A 161 10.39 -1.09 -5.33
CA ALA A 161 9.03 -1.61 -5.31
C ALA A 161 8.66 -2.28 -6.63
N PHE A 162 9.07 -1.70 -7.77
CA PHE A 162 8.89 -2.30 -9.08
C PHE A 162 9.65 -3.63 -9.20
N TYR A 163 10.92 -3.67 -8.78
CA TYR A 163 11.72 -4.89 -8.76
C TYR A 163 11.04 -5.99 -7.93
N VAL A 164 10.59 -5.67 -6.71
CA VAL A 164 9.85 -6.61 -5.85
C VAL A 164 8.57 -7.09 -6.54
N CYS A 165 7.81 -6.21 -7.18
CA CYS A 165 6.55 -6.55 -7.85
C CYS A 165 6.71 -7.38 -9.14
N VAL A 166 7.83 -7.24 -9.85
CA VAL A 166 8.11 -7.93 -11.12
C VAL A 166 8.96 -9.18 -10.90
N HIS A 167 9.53 -9.38 -9.71
CA HIS A 167 10.33 -10.54 -9.40
C HIS A 167 9.53 -11.83 -9.61
N PRO A 168 10.05 -12.82 -10.37
CA PRO A 168 9.33 -14.04 -10.73
C PRO A 168 8.79 -14.78 -9.52
N MET A 169 9.55 -14.85 -8.41
CA MET A 169 9.07 -15.45 -7.17
C MET A 169 7.89 -14.70 -6.57
N THR A 170 7.88 -13.36 -6.54
CA THR A 170 6.72 -12.59 -6.05
C THR A 170 5.46 -12.84 -6.89
N LEU A 171 5.64 -13.05 -8.20
CA LEU A 171 4.57 -13.39 -9.14
C LEU A 171 4.08 -14.84 -8.99
N THR A 172 4.96 -15.77 -8.58
CA THR A 172 4.62 -17.20 -8.40
C THR A 172 4.17 -17.55 -6.98
N THR A 173 4.72 -16.92 -5.94
CA THR A 173 4.42 -17.13 -4.51
C THR A 173 3.38 -16.16 -3.95
N LEU A 174 2.98 -15.16 -4.77
CA LEU A 174 1.79 -14.33 -4.60
C LEU A 174 1.58 -13.78 -3.19
N ASN A 175 2.56 -13.03 -2.68
CA ASN A 175 2.41 -12.33 -1.40
C ASN A 175 2.55 -10.81 -1.56
N TYR A 176 1.81 -10.22 -2.51
CA TYR A 176 1.61 -8.77 -2.60
C TYR A 176 1.15 -8.17 -1.26
N SER A 177 0.39 -8.92 -0.47
CA SER A 177 0.01 -8.58 0.91
C SER A 177 1.21 -8.43 1.83
N LEU A 178 2.18 -9.33 1.75
CA LEU A 178 3.41 -9.28 2.52
C LEU A 178 4.33 -8.14 2.05
N GLY A 179 4.45 -7.94 0.74
CA GLY A 179 5.20 -6.80 0.19
C GLY A 179 4.60 -5.46 0.63
N ALA A 180 3.27 -5.34 0.56
CA ALA A 180 2.55 -4.17 1.05
C ALA A 180 2.72 -3.99 2.57
N SER A 181 2.63 -5.06 3.37
CA SER A 181 2.80 -4.97 4.82
C SER A 181 4.21 -4.55 5.22
N LEU A 182 5.23 -5.08 4.56
CA LEU A 182 6.63 -4.68 4.77
C LEU A 182 6.85 -3.20 4.42
N LEU A 183 6.29 -2.73 3.30
CA LEU A 183 6.34 -1.32 2.93
C LEU A 183 5.62 -0.43 3.95
N ILE A 184 4.43 -0.82 4.41
CA ILE A 184 3.67 -0.09 5.44
C ILE A 184 4.51 0.02 6.72
N VAL A 185 5.03 -1.10 7.22
CA VAL A 185 5.84 -1.15 8.45
C VAL A 185 7.10 -0.29 8.29
N MET A 186 7.79 -0.39 7.17
CA MET A 186 8.96 0.43 6.87
C MET A 186 8.61 1.92 6.92
N PHE A 187 7.60 2.37 6.19
CA PHE A 187 7.22 3.79 6.16
C PHE A 187 6.74 4.30 7.52
N LEU A 188 5.98 3.50 8.27
CA LEU A 188 5.55 3.88 9.61
C LEU A 188 6.74 3.98 10.57
N ALA A 189 7.68 3.05 10.52
CA ALA A 189 8.90 3.08 11.33
C ALA A 189 9.78 4.29 10.98
N LEU A 190 9.98 4.57 9.69
CA LEU A 190 10.71 5.75 9.23
C LEU A 190 10.01 7.04 9.64
N SER A 191 8.68 7.10 9.53
CA SER A 191 7.90 8.26 9.98
C SER A 191 8.06 8.48 11.48
N ALA A 192 8.01 7.43 12.30
CA ALA A 192 8.21 7.54 13.74
C ALA A 192 9.64 7.98 14.07
N ALA A 193 10.65 7.41 13.42
CA ALA A 193 12.05 7.78 13.61
C ALA A 193 12.30 9.26 13.28
N VAL A 194 11.81 9.74 12.12
CA VAL A 194 11.90 11.15 11.73
C VAL A 194 11.14 12.02 12.72
N PHE A 195 9.89 11.65 13.06
CA PHE A 195 9.05 12.40 13.97
C PHE A 195 9.64 12.57 15.36
N MET A 196 10.38 11.58 15.86
CA MET A 196 11.02 11.64 17.18
C MET A 196 12.38 12.35 17.15
N SER A 197 13.13 12.22 16.05
CA SER A 197 14.50 12.74 15.93
C SER A 197 14.60 14.27 15.84
N ASP A 198 13.66 14.94 15.18
CA ASP A 198 13.67 16.40 15.01
C ASP A 198 12.58 17.04 15.87
N ARG A 199 12.97 17.75 16.93
CA ARG A 199 12.03 18.32 17.90
C ARG A 199 11.22 19.46 17.31
N THR A 200 11.76 20.27 16.40
CA THR A 200 11.07 21.46 15.90
C THR A 200 10.71 21.36 14.42
N MET A 201 11.11 20.28 13.75
CA MET A 201 10.92 20.08 12.31
C MET A 201 11.51 21.23 11.47
N SER A 202 12.49 21.93 12.05
CA SER A 202 13.13 23.12 11.47
C SER A 202 14.60 22.89 11.16
N SER A 203 15.11 21.66 11.34
CA SER A 203 16.51 21.37 11.07
C SER A 203 16.83 21.52 9.57
N PRO A 204 17.90 22.26 9.20
CA PRO A 204 18.33 22.35 7.80
C PRO A 204 18.80 20.98 7.25
N TRP A 205 19.22 20.07 8.13
CA TRP A 205 19.71 18.73 7.79
C TRP A 205 18.60 17.68 7.68
N ARG A 206 17.33 18.07 7.86
CA ARG A 206 16.20 17.13 7.87
C ARG A 206 16.07 16.32 6.57
N GLY A 207 16.36 16.94 5.42
CA GLY A 207 16.36 16.25 4.13
C GLY A 207 17.45 15.17 4.04
N VAL A 208 18.67 15.48 4.51
CA VAL A 208 19.80 14.55 4.54
C VAL A 208 19.52 13.38 5.50
N LYS A 209 19.01 13.67 6.70
CA LYS A 209 18.58 12.64 7.66
C LYS A 209 17.48 11.75 7.06
N GLY A 210 16.49 12.36 6.42
CA GLY A 210 15.43 11.64 5.71
C GLY A 210 15.97 10.72 4.63
N LEU A 211 16.97 11.16 3.86
CA LEU A 211 17.63 10.35 2.83
C LEU A 211 18.39 9.17 3.44
N ILE A 212 19.17 9.40 4.50
CA ILE A 212 19.89 8.33 5.20
C ILE A 212 18.91 7.28 5.74
N PHE A 213 17.83 7.72 6.40
CA PHE A 213 16.80 6.82 6.90
C PHE A 213 16.11 6.06 5.77
N LEU A 214 15.83 6.71 4.64
CA LEU A 214 15.24 6.06 3.46
C LEU A 214 16.15 4.99 2.87
N VAL A 215 17.45 5.26 2.75
CA VAL A 215 18.44 4.30 2.24
C VAL A 215 18.57 3.10 3.18
N ILE A 216 18.71 3.35 4.49
CA ILE A 216 18.78 2.28 5.50
C ILE A 216 17.48 1.46 5.50
N GLY A 217 16.33 2.12 5.49
CA GLY A 217 15.01 1.47 5.47
C GLY A 217 14.81 0.61 4.22
N SER A 218 15.20 1.11 3.05
CA SER A 218 15.11 0.37 1.79
C SER A 218 16.08 -0.83 1.77
N GLY A 219 17.30 -0.66 2.29
CA GLY A 219 18.25 -1.76 2.46
C GLY A 219 17.70 -2.86 3.38
N LEU A 220 17.17 -2.48 4.55
CA LEU A 220 16.52 -3.41 5.48
C LEU A 220 15.33 -4.13 4.83
N LEU A 221 14.49 -3.40 4.10
CA LEU A 221 13.36 -3.97 3.36
C LEU A 221 13.83 -5.04 2.37
N LEU A 222 14.85 -4.74 1.56
CA LEU A 222 15.41 -5.70 0.61
C LEU A 222 16.04 -6.91 1.31
N THR A 223 16.81 -6.70 2.38
CA THR A 223 17.38 -7.83 3.14
C THR A 223 16.30 -8.70 3.78
N CYS A 224 15.23 -8.10 4.31
CA CYS A 224 14.12 -8.83 4.89
C CYS A 224 13.36 -9.60 3.82
N TRP A 225 13.13 -8.99 2.65
CA TRP A 225 12.55 -9.65 1.50
C TRP A 225 13.38 -10.85 1.05
N LEU A 226 14.69 -10.67 0.86
CA LEU A 226 15.61 -11.75 0.47
C LEU A 226 15.70 -12.86 1.52
N ALA A 227 15.63 -12.53 2.81
CA ALA A 227 15.63 -13.52 3.88
C ALA A 227 14.33 -14.35 3.90
N ILE A 228 13.19 -13.70 3.65
CA ILE A 228 11.90 -14.38 3.50
C ILE A 228 11.92 -15.26 2.25
N ASP A 229 12.47 -14.77 1.15
CA ASP A 229 12.61 -15.51 -0.11
C ASP A 229 13.47 -16.76 0.09
N ALA A 230 14.66 -16.61 0.70
CA ALA A 230 15.54 -17.73 1.02
C ALA A 230 14.91 -18.73 2.01
N ALA A 231 14.13 -18.26 2.99
CA ALA A 231 13.39 -19.12 3.91
C ALA A 231 12.26 -19.87 3.20
N ALA A 232 11.56 -19.23 2.26
CA ALA A 232 10.54 -19.86 1.44
C ALA A 232 11.15 -20.96 0.58
N GLU A 233 12.26 -20.67 -0.12
CA GLU A 233 13.00 -21.67 -0.92
C GLU A 233 13.51 -22.84 -0.09
N ALA A 234 14.00 -22.58 1.14
CA ALA A 234 14.45 -23.64 2.04
C ALA A 234 13.29 -24.45 2.63
N SER A 235 12.11 -23.85 2.81
CA SER A 235 10.91 -24.51 3.32
C SER A 235 10.16 -25.31 2.27
N TRP A 236 10.39 -25.02 0.99
CA TRP A 236 10.04 -25.94 -0.09
C TRP A 236 10.94 -27.16 0.05
N SER A 237 10.51 -28.10 0.91
CA SER A 237 10.92 -29.47 0.80
C SER A 237 10.58 -29.88 -0.63
N TYR A 238 11.61 -30.02 -1.45
CA TYR A 238 11.54 -30.95 -2.56
C TYR A 238 11.19 -32.26 -1.91
N ASP A 239 9.89 -32.57 -1.92
CA ASP A 239 9.37 -33.77 -1.30
C ASP A 239 9.97 -34.92 -2.10
N LYS A 240 11.14 -35.40 -1.65
CA LYS A 240 11.92 -36.41 -2.37
C LYS A 240 11.12 -37.69 -2.49
N GLU A 241 10.12 -37.88 -1.62
CA GLU A 241 9.19 -39.02 -1.61
C GLU A 241 7.96 -38.79 -2.52
N ALA A 242 7.43 -37.58 -2.68
CA ALA A 242 6.48 -37.27 -3.76
C ALA A 242 7.17 -37.19 -5.15
N SER A 243 8.48 -36.94 -5.16
CA SER A 243 9.37 -37.21 -6.30
C SER A 243 9.80 -38.67 -6.39
N SER A 244 9.08 -39.61 -5.73
CA SER A 244 9.06 -40.97 -6.24
C SER A 244 8.64 -40.85 -7.69
N GLY A 245 9.59 -41.06 -8.61
CA GLY A 245 9.45 -40.81 -10.04
C GLY A 245 8.37 -41.68 -10.66
N LYS A 246 7.11 -41.40 -10.35
CA LYS A 246 5.93 -42.03 -10.90
C LYS A 246 5.50 -41.19 -12.07
N TRP A 247 5.96 -41.65 -13.22
CA TRP A 247 5.51 -41.24 -14.53
C TRP A 247 3.98 -41.33 -14.58
N LEU A 248 3.30 -40.19 -14.58
CA LEU A 248 1.85 -40.13 -14.77
C LEU A 248 1.58 -39.91 -16.27
N PRO A 249 1.09 -40.93 -16.99
CA PRO A 249 0.77 -40.77 -18.40
C PRO A 249 -0.47 -39.88 -18.54
N VAL A 250 -0.39 -38.85 -19.38
CA VAL A 250 -1.56 -38.07 -19.81
C VAL A 250 -1.73 -38.25 -21.32
N ASN A 251 -2.89 -38.75 -21.72
CA ASN A 251 -3.28 -39.14 -23.08
C ASN A 251 -2.37 -40.21 -23.72
N ASP A 252 -2.82 -41.47 -23.67
CA ASP A 252 -2.30 -42.60 -24.48
C ASP A 252 -0.76 -42.74 -24.53
N GLY A 253 -0.08 -42.46 -23.42
CA GLY A 253 1.35 -42.75 -23.24
C GLY A 253 2.33 -41.80 -23.96
N LYS A 254 1.87 -40.69 -24.56
CA LYS A 254 2.74 -39.80 -25.34
C LYS A 254 3.31 -38.58 -24.59
N LYS A 255 2.85 -38.29 -23.37
CA LYS A 255 3.34 -37.14 -22.58
C LYS A 255 3.61 -37.54 -21.14
N ILE A 256 4.80 -37.17 -20.69
CA ILE A 256 5.24 -37.31 -19.31
C ILE A 256 5.12 -35.93 -18.67
N VAL A 257 4.50 -35.85 -17.50
CA VAL A 257 4.52 -34.65 -16.67
C VAL A 257 5.15 -35.03 -15.33
N TRP A 258 6.23 -34.35 -14.96
CA TRP A 258 6.67 -34.33 -13.57
C TRP A 258 5.78 -33.35 -12.81
N ALA A 259 5.13 -33.82 -11.76
CA ALA A 259 4.33 -32.99 -10.87
C ALA A 259 5.15 -32.73 -9.60
N LEU A 260 5.53 -31.46 -9.38
CA LEU A 260 6.02 -31.03 -8.08
C LEU A 260 4.80 -30.85 -7.17
N GLN A 261 4.71 -31.71 -6.16
CA GLN A 261 3.75 -31.58 -5.07
C GLN A 261 4.56 -31.10 -3.86
N ALA A 262 4.43 -29.81 -3.52
CA ALA A 262 5.00 -29.26 -2.29
C ALA A 262 3.96 -29.42 -1.17
N GLU A 263 4.41 -29.76 0.05
CA GLU A 263 3.57 -29.70 1.24
C GLU A 263 3.07 -28.26 1.44
N GLN A 264 1.76 -28.08 1.60
CA GLN A 264 1.18 -26.76 1.81
C GLN A 264 1.44 -26.30 3.25
N HIS A 265 2.16 -25.20 3.40
CA HIS A 265 2.27 -24.53 4.68
C HIS A 265 1.23 -23.41 4.84
N TRP A 266 0.90 -23.02 6.07
CA TRP A 266 -0.11 -21.98 6.34
C TRP A 266 0.29 -20.58 5.83
N TRP A 267 1.55 -20.41 5.42
CA TRP A 267 2.08 -19.22 4.76
C TRP A 267 2.13 -19.34 3.23
N ASP A 268 1.87 -20.53 2.65
CA ASP A 268 1.70 -20.71 1.21
C ASP A 268 0.30 -20.23 0.80
N VAL A 269 0.25 -19.08 0.12
CA VAL A 269 -1.00 -18.48 -0.39
C VAL A 269 -1.29 -18.93 -1.83
N ALA A 270 -0.55 -19.93 -2.34
CA ALA A 270 -0.87 -20.55 -3.62
C ALA A 270 -2.19 -21.33 -3.50
N ASP A 271 -3.16 -20.88 -4.31
CA ASP A 271 -4.49 -21.47 -4.55
C ASP A 271 -4.54 -22.99 -4.24
N PRO A 272 -5.46 -23.47 -3.38
CA PRO A 272 -5.60 -24.90 -3.07
C PRO A 272 -6.01 -25.66 -4.34
N GLY A 273 -5.02 -26.07 -5.13
CA GLY A 273 -5.22 -26.72 -6.44
C GLY A 273 -4.17 -26.40 -7.51
N ARG A 274 -3.27 -25.42 -7.33
CA ARG A 274 -2.19 -25.19 -8.29
C ARG A 274 -1.02 -26.15 -8.07
N SER A 275 -1.06 -27.30 -8.76
CA SER A 275 0.15 -28.08 -9.01
C SER A 275 1.08 -27.28 -9.94
N TYR A 276 2.31 -27.01 -9.53
CA TYR A 276 3.33 -26.48 -10.43
C TYR A 276 3.67 -27.55 -11.47
N ARG A 277 3.02 -27.48 -12.64
CA ARG A 277 3.34 -28.31 -13.81
C ARG A 277 4.30 -27.55 -14.70
N GLY A 278 5.60 -27.73 -14.46
CA GLY A 278 6.61 -27.36 -15.45
C GLY A 278 6.49 -28.29 -16.66
N ARG A 279 6.16 -27.75 -17.84
CA ARG A 279 6.32 -28.48 -19.11
C ARG A 279 7.74 -28.28 -19.60
N LEU A 280 8.57 -29.31 -19.48
CA LEU A 280 9.73 -29.45 -20.35
C LEU A 280 9.23 -29.97 -21.69
N PHE A 281 9.27 -29.13 -22.73
CA PHE A 281 9.27 -29.61 -24.10
C PHE A 281 10.68 -30.13 -24.36
N LEU A 282 10.81 -31.46 -24.49
CA LEU A 282 11.94 -32.09 -25.17
C LEU A 282 11.66 -32.08 -26.68
#